data_AF-E6UDA4-F1
#
_entry.id   AF-E6UDA4-F1
#
_cell.length_a   1.000
_cell.length_b   1.000
_cell.length_c   1.000
_cell.angle_alpha   90.00
_cell.angle_beta   90.00
_cell.angle_gamma   90.00
#
_symmetry.space_group_name_H-M   'P 1'
#
loop_
_entity.id
_entity.type
_entity.pdbx_description
1 polymer ?
#
loop_
_entity_poly.entity_id
_entity_poly.type
_entity_poly.pdbx_seq_one_letter_code
_entity_poly.pdbx_strand_id
1 'polypeptide(L)'
;MSDLQFMFAQLLSSNIPPDKTDLGGETIASVVITGISVVFMGLIILILLVTLYGKIFEGINKSAEAKAKAKAEAEAAAKAKAAEAEVKETPAPAPAPAPAVEDGIEEEVVAAIMGALSAMYAGSGKKPVLKGVKAAKPRRSAWSAAGIMDNTRPF
;
A
#
# COMPACT_ATOMS: atom_id res chain seq x y z
N MET A 1 10.59 -10.35 -75.79
CA MET A 1 10.79 -10.60 -74.34
C MET A 1 10.69 -9.31 -73.53
N SER A 2 11.05 -8.16 -74.09
CA SER A 2 11.01 -6.85 -73.40
C SER A 2 9.59 -6.35 -73.06
N ASP A 3 8.60 -6.62 -73.91
CA ASP A 3 7.21 -6.13 -73.70
C ASP A 3 6.50 -6.79 -72.52
N LEU A 4 6.81 -8.06 -72.23
CA LEU A 4 6.21 -8.78 -71.11
C LEU A 4 6.73 -8.26 -69.75
N GLN A 5 8.00 -7.84 -69.71
CA GLN A 5 8.58 -7.20 -68.53
C GLN A 5 7.99 -5.80 -68.32
N PHE A 6 7.71 -5.07 -69.41
CA PHE A 6 7.08 -3.75 -69.33
C PHE A 6 5.61 -3.83 -68.88
N MET A 7 4.85 -4.83 -69.36
CA MET A 7 3.48 -5.06 -68.89
C MET A 7 3.43 -5.51 -67.42
N PHE A 8 4.38 -6.33 -66.98
CA PHE A 8 4.46 -6.75 -65.57
C PHE A 8 4.86 -5.59 -64.66
N ALA A 9 5.79 -4.73 -65.10
CA ALA A 9 6.16 -3.50 -64.39
C ALA A 9 4.98 -2.51 -64.32
N GLN A 10 4.20 -2.37 -65.39
CA GLN A 10 2.99 -1.55 -65.41
C GLN A 10 1.90 -2.10 -64.48
N LEU A 11 1.75 -3.43 -64.41
CA LEU A 11 0.79 -4.09 -63.52
C LEU A 11 1.15 -3.91 -62.03
N LEU A 12 2.44 -4.00 -61.69
CA LEU A 12 2.92 -3.68 -60.34
C LEU A 12 2.71 -2.20 -60.03
N SER A 13 3.09 -1.29 -60.92
CA SER A 13 2.94 0.15 -60.68
C SER A 13 1.49 0.61 -60.53
N SER A 14 0.53 -0.09 -61.14
CA SER A 14 -0.91 0.21 -61.03
C SER A 14 -1.55 -0.34 -59.75
N ASN A 15 -0.90 -1.31 -59.07
CA ASN A 15 -1.35 -1.87 -57.78
C ASN A 15 -0.64 -1.25 -56.57
N ILE A 16 0.42 -0.46 -56.77
CA ILE A 16 1.00 0.35 -55.71
C ILE A 16 0.14 1.62 -55.59
N PRO A 17 -0.61 1.81 -54.48
CA PRO A 17 -1.34 3.06 -54.27
C PRO A 17 -0.34 4.22 -54.17
N PRO A 18 -0.66 5.39 -54.76
CA PRO A 18 0.19 6.57 -54.66
C PRO A 18 0.33 6.98 -53.20
N ASP A 19 1.57 7.18 -52.78
CA ASP A 19 2.03 7.95 -51.62
C ASP A 19 1.00 8.13 -50.50
N LYS A 20 0.95 7.17 -49.58
CA LYS A 20 0.19 7.29 -48.35
C LYS A 20 1.12 7.62 -47.19
N THR A 21 1.58 8.86 -47.15
CA THR A 21 2.30 9.41 -45.98
C THR A 21 1.39 9.61 -44.76
N ASP A 22 0.06 9.47 -44.92
CA ASP A 22 -0.93 9.40 -43.83
C ASP A 22 -1.16 7.97 -43.26
N LEU A 23 -0.35 6.97 -43.65
CA LEU A 23 -0.43 5.60 -43.07
C LEU A 23 0.43 5.37 -41.83
N GLY A 24 1.35 6.28 -41.51
CA GLY A 24 2.17 6.14 -40.31
C GLY A 24 1.39 6.58 -39.07
N GLY A 25 1.12 7.88 -38.97
CA GLY A 25 0.57 8.49 -37.76
C GLY A 25 -0.85 8.03 -37.41
N GLU A 26 -1.79 8.10 -38.36
CA GLU A 26 -3.20 7.79 -38.11
C GLU A 26 -3.43 6.29 -37.88
N THR A 27 -2.72 5.44 -38.63
CA THR A 27 -2.82 3.98 -38.46
C THR A 27 -2.17 3.54 -37.15
N ILE A 28 -1.00 4.09 -36.79
CA ILE A 28 -0.38 3.82 -35.48
C ILE A 28 -1.28 4.33 -34.36
N ALA A 29 -1.83 5.55 -34.47
CA ALA A 29 -2.72 6.12 -33.46
C ALA A 29 -3.97 5.24 -33.26
N SER A 30 -4.62 4.78 -34.32
CA SER A 30 -5.79 3.91 -34.22
C SER A 30 -5.47 2.56 -33.57
N VAL A 31 -4.33 1.94 -33.89
CA VAL A 31 -3.88 0.69 -33.24
C VAL A 31 -3.58 0.91 -31.76
N VAL A 32 -2.94 2.02 -31.39
CA VAL A 32 -2.64 2.34 -30.00
C VAL A 32 -3.92 2.62 -29.20
N ILE A 33 -4.86 3.38 -29.76
CA ILE A 33 -6.15 3.68 -29.11
C ILE A 33 -6.95 2.40 -28.90
N THR A 34 -7.01 1.53 -29.92
CA THR A 34 -7.69 0.23 -29.81
C THR A 34 -7.00 -0.70 -28.83
N GLY A 35 -5.66 -0.74 -28.80
CA GLY A 35 -4.88 -1.50 -27.83
C GLY A 35 -5.15 -1.06 -26.38
N ILE A 36 -5.09 0.24 -26.10
CA ILE A 36 -5.41 0.80 -24.77
C ILE A 36 -6.86 0.48 -24.39
N SER A 37 -7.79 0.64 -25.33
CA SER A 37 -9.21 0.34 -25.10
C SER A 37 -9.44 -1.13 -24.73
N VAL A 38 -8.82 -2.07 -25.45
CA VAL A 38 -8.92 -3.51 -25.17
C VAL A 38 -8.32 -3.86 -23.80
N VAL A 39 -7.17 -3.27 -23.44
CA VAL A 39 -6.57 -3.48 -22.11
C VAL A 39 -7.47 -2.98 -20.99
N PHE A 40 -8.05 -1.78 -21.13
CA PHE A 40 -9.02 -1.25 -20.17
C PHE A 40 -10.24 -2.16 -20.04
N MET A 41 -10.79 -2.64 -21.15
CA MET A 41 -11.95 -3.51 -21.13
C MET A 41 -11.63 -4.86 -20.45
N GLY A 42 -10.44 -5.41 -20.70
CA GLY A 42 -9.94 -6.59 -20.00
C GLY A 42 -9.80 -6.39 -18.49
N LEU A 43 -9.23 -5.26 -18.05
CA LEU A 43 -9.12 -4.91 -16.62
C LEU A 43 -10.49 -4.78 -15.97
N ILE A 44 -11.43 -4.10 -16.61
CA ILE A 44 -12.79 -3.91 -16.09
C ILE A 44 -13.48 -5.26 -15.92
N ILE A 45 -13.42 -6.14 -16.94
CA ILE A 45 -14.00 -7.49 -16.86
C ILE A 45 -13.34 -8.30 -15.74
N LEU A 46 -12.01 -8.25 -15.61
CA LEU A 46 -11.29 -8.95 -14.55
C LEU A 46 -11.71 -8.46 -13.15
N ILE A 47 -11.78 -7.13 -12.96
CA ILE A 47 -12.21 -6.51 -11.70
C ILE A 47 -13.68 -6.88 -11.39
N LEU A 48 -14.56 -6.87 -12.39
CA LEU A 48 -15.96 -7.27 -12.22
C LEU A 48 -16.10 -8.72 -11.76
N LEU A 49 -15.32 -9.64 -12.32
CA LEU A 49 -15.32 -11.03 -11.87
C LEU A 49 -14.78 -11.14 -10.44
N VAL A 50 -13.63 -10.54 -10.15
CA VAL A 50 -13.03 -10.53 -8.79
C VAL A 50 -13.99 -9.94 -7.76
N THR A 51 -14.68 -8.85 -8.10
CA THR A 51 -15.67 -8.23 -7.20
C THR A 51 -16.94 -9.07 -7.07
N LEU A 52 -17.35 -9.85 -8.08
CA LEU A 52 -18.43 -10.82 -7.93
C LEU A 52 -18.06 -11.92 -6.94
N TYR A 53 -16.86 -12.50 -7.06
CA TYR A 53 -16.35 -13.46 -6.07
C TYR A 53 -16.26 -12.82 -4.69
N GLY A 54 -15.69 -11.62 -4.59
CA GLY A 54 -15.61 -10.84 -3.35
C GLY A 54 -16.97 -10.58 -2.72
N LYS A 55 -17.98 -10.17 -3.50
CA LYS A 55 -19.35 -9.92 -3.02
C LYS A 55 -20.04 -11.18 -2.50
N ILE A 56 -19.76 -12.35 -3.08
CA ILE A 56 -20.29 -13.62 -2.60
C ILE A 56 -19.66 -13.97 -1.24
N PHE A 57 -18.35 -13.78 -1.07
CA PHE A 57 -17.68 -13.92 0.23
C PHE A 57 -18.12 -12.85 1.25
N GLU A 58 -18.35 -11.62 0.82
CA GLU A 58 -18.86 -10.51 1.62
C GLU A 58 -20.28 -10.80 2.14
N GLY A 59 -21.14 -11.41 1.32
CA GLY A 59 -22.49 -11.81 1.70
C GLY A 59 -22.53 -12.87 2.80
N ILE A 60 -21.59 -13.82 2.78
CA ILE A 60 -21.45 -14.86 3.81
C ILE A 60 -20.86 -14.26 5.09
N ASN A 61 -19.86 -13.38 4.97
CA ASN A 61 -19.19 -12.73 6.10
C ASN A 61 -20.02 -11.61 6.75
N LYS A 62 -20.95 -10.96 6.05
CA LYS A 62 -21.90 -10.01 6.68
C LYS A 62 -22.74 -10.66 7.77
N SER A 63 -23.05 -11.96 7.64
CA SER A 63 -23.72 -12.73 8.69
C SER A 63 -22.81 -13.04 9.89
N ALA A 64 -21.50 -13.12 9.66
CA ALA A 64 -20.48 -13.34 10.70
C ALA A 64 -20.14 -12.04 11.42
N GLU A 65 -20.03 -10.90 10.72
CA GLU A 65 -19.79 -9.59 11.33
C GLU A 65 -20.97 -9.10 12.16
N ALA A 66 -22.22 -9.37 11.75
CA ALA A 66 -23.40 -9.08 12.57
C ALA A 66 -23.40 -9.89 13.88
N LYS A 67 -22.94 -11.15 13.84
CA LYS A 67 -22.78 -12.00 15.04
C LYS A 67 -21.55 -11.63 15.88
N ALA A 68 -20.49 -11.11 15.26
CA ALA A 68 -19.31 -10.62 15.96
C ALA A 68 -19.58 -9.32 16.72
N LYS A 69 -20.39 -8.40 16.15
CA LYS A 69 -20.84 -7.18 16.85
C LYS A 69 -21.75 -7.50 18.04
N ALA A 70 -22.67 -8.46 17.89
CA ALA A 70 -23.51 -8.91 19.00
C ALA A 70 -22.73 -9.62 20.14
N LYS A 71 -21.66 -10.36 19.81
CA LYS A 71 -20.76 -10.95 20.83
C LYS A 71 -19.86 -9.92 21.50
N ALA A 72 -19.37 -8.92 20.77
CA ALA A 72 -18.55 -7.85 21.33
C ALA A 72 -19.32 -6.97 22.33
N GLU A 73 -20.63 -6.77 22.11
CA GLU A 73 -21.50 -6.02 23.02
C GLU A 73 -21.83 -6.82 24.29
N ALA A 74 -21.97 -8.14 24.19
CA ALA A 74 -22.16 -9.03 25.35
C ALA A 74 -20.89 -9.18 26.21
N GLU A 75 -19.70 -9.16 25.59
CA GLU A 75 -18.42 -9.26 26.32
C GLU A 75 -18.04 -7.92 27.00
N ALA A 76 -18.49 -6.79 26.47
CA ALA A 76 -18.35 -5.48 27.11
C ALA A 76 -19.21 -5.35 28.38
N ALA A 77 -20.42 -5.92 28.39
CA ALA A 77 -21.29 -5.93 29.58
C ALA A 77 -20.79 -6.87 30.70
N ALA A 78 -20.08 -7.95 30.35
CA ALA A 78 -19.50 -8.89 31.31
C ALA A 78 -18.26 -8.32 32.04
N LYS A 79 -17.44 -7.52 31.35
CA LYS A 79 -16.28 -6.85 31.97
C LYS A 79 -16.65 -5.69 32.89
N ALA A 80 -17.83 -5.09 32.73
CA ALA A 80 -18.29 -4.02 33.62
C ALA A 80 -18.72 -4.53 35.02
N LYS A 81 -19.17 -5.79 35.15
CA LYS A 81 -19.58 -6.37 36.44
C LYS A 81 -18.44 -6.99 37.26
N ALA A 82 -17.28 -7.26 36.65
CA ALA A 82 -16.12 -7.81 37.34
C ALA A 82 -15.20 -6.73 37.95
N ALA A 83 -15.37 -5.47 37.56
CA ALA A 83 -14.55 -4.35 38.06
C ALA A 83 -15.11 -3.66 39.31
N GLU A 84 -16.29 -4.03 39.79
CA GLU A 84 -16.94 -3.38 40.95
C GLU A 84 -16.71 -4.13 42.28
N ALA A 85 -16.12 -5.33 42.24
CA ALA A 85 -15.91 -6.18 43.42
C ALA A 85 -14.47 -6.18 43.97
N GLU A 86 -13.49 -5.61 43.27
CA GLU A 86 -12.10 -5.61 43.72
C GLU A 86 -11.57 -4.18 43.83
N VAL A 87 -11.01 -3.90 45.01
CA VAL A 87 -10.14 -2.77 45.31
C VAL A 87 -10.83 -1.46 45.71
N LYS A 88 -11.63 -1.54 46.78
CA LYS A 88 -11.36 -0.71 47.96
C LYS A 88 -9.86 -0.81 48.27
N GLU A 89 -9.10 0.27 48.05
CA GLU A 89 -7.95 0.71 48.86
C GLU A 89 -7.13 1.77 48.08
N THR A 90 -7.36 3.02 48.43
CA THR A 90 -6.39 4.14 48.35
C THR A 90 -5.70 4.26 49.72
N PRO A 91 -4.58 5.01 49.90
CA PRO A 91 -3.71 5.74 48.97
C PRO A 91 -2.18 5.55 49.20
N ALA A 92 -1.33 5.79 48.20
CA ALA A 92 -0.03 6.49 48.34
C ALA A 92 0.69 6.61 46.97
N PRO A 93 1.20 7.80 46.59
CA PRO A 93 1.94 7.98 45.35
C PRO A 93 3.42 7.63 45.55
N ALA A 94 3.83 6.46 45.06
CA ALA A 94 5.24 6.06 44.94
C ALA A 94 5.80 6.50 43.56
N PRO A 95 7.07 6.94 43.50
CA PRO A 95 7.64 7.63 42.34
C PRO A 95 7.80 6.69 41.13
N ALA A 96 7.63 7.25 39.94
CA ALA A 96 7.65 6.55 38.66
C ALA A 96 9.00 5.84 38.40
N PRO A 97 9.01 4.59 37.92
CA PRO A 97 10.23 3.92 37.48
C PRO A 97 10.75 4.60 36.21
N ALA A 98 12.04 4.97 36.22
CA ALA A 98 12.73 5.45 35.04
C ALA A 98 12.72 4.34 33.96
N PRO A 99 12.37 4.65 32.70
CA PRO A 99 12.41 3.67 31.63
C PRO A 99 13.84 3.21 31.40
N ALA A 100 14.09 1.92 31.60
CA ALA A 100 15.34 1.28 31.21
C ALA A 100 15.56 1.49 29.71
N VAL A 101 16.70 2.08 29.37
CA VAL A 101 17.22 2.15 28.01
C VAL A 101 17.49 0.70 27.60
N GLU A 102 16.82 0.21 26.55
CA GLU A 102 17.18 -1.08 25.97
C GLU A 102 18.65 -1.00 25.51
N ASP A 103 19.49 -1.87 26.08
CA ASP A 103 20.96 -1.99 25.93
C ASP A 103 21.43 -2.27 24.49
N GLY A 104 21.12 -1.37 23.55
CA GLY A 104 21.53 -1.48 22.15
C GLY A 104 21.72 -0.14 21.45
N ILE A 105 21.51 0.99 22.13
CA ILE A 105 21.82 2.33 21.60
C ILE A 105 23.02 2.85 22.38
N GLU A 106 24.18 2.84 21.73
CA GLU A 106 25.44 3.28 22.32
C GLU A 106 25.32 4.74 22.82
N GLU A 107 25.91 5.03 23.99
CA GLU A 107 25.88 6.36 24.61
C GLU A 107 26.46 7.44 23.68
N GLU A 108 27.39 7.07 22.80
CA GLU A 108 27.94 7.93 21.75
C GLU A 108 26.86 8.40 20.77
N VAL A 109 25.95 7.51 20.36
CA VAL A 109 24.84 7.86 19.45
C VAL A 109 23.87 8.81 20.13
N VAL A 110 23.59 8.60 21.43
CA VAL A 110 22.76 9.52 22.21
C VAL A 110 23.43 10.89 22.32
N ALA A 111 24.73 10.94 22.61
CA ALA A 111 25.49 12.19 22.68
C ALA A 111 25.53 12.92 21.32
N ALA A 112 25.74 12.19 20.23
CA ALA A 112 25.72 12.72 18.87
C ALA A 112 24.33 13.30 18.51
N ILE A 113 23.24 12.59 18.82
CA ILE A 113 21.87 13.08 18.60
C ILE A 113 21.59 14.33 19.44
N MET A 114 21.98 14.33 20.72
CA MET A 114 21.82 15.50 21.60
C MET A 114 22.64 16.70 21.13
N GLY A 115 23.86 16.48 20.64
CA GLY A 115 24.70 17.51 20.02
C GLY A 115 24.08 18.07 18.73
N ALA A 116 23.57 17.21 17.86
CA ALA A 116 22.90 17.60 16.62
C ALA A 116 21.61 18.38 16.90
N LEU A 117 20.79 17.95 17.86
CA LEU A 117 19.61 18.69 18.31
C LEU A 117 20.01 20.06 18.87
N SER A 118 21.04 20.12 19.72
CA SER A 118 21.53 21.41 20.23
C SER A 118 21.95 22.34 19.09
N ALA A 119 22.68 21.84 18.08
CA ALA A 119 23.09 22.63 16.92
C ALA A 119 21.90 23.09 16.06
N MET A 120 20.93 22.20 15.81
CA MET A 120 19.73 22.53 15.02
C MET A 120 18.82 23.54 15.72
N TYR A 121 18.68 23.46 17.06
CA TYR A 121 17.78 24.32 17.82
C TYR A 121 18.47 25.55 18.44
N ALA A 122 19.81 25.64 18.41
CA ALA A 122 20.60 26.75 18.95
C ALA A 122 20.23 28.13 18.37
N GLY A 123 19.86 28.20 17.09
CA GLY A 123 19.45 29.46 16.44
C GLY A 123 17.97 29.83 16.65
N SER A 124 17.15 28.90 17.16
CA SER A 124 15.69 29.03 17.15
C SER A 124 15.08 29.52 18.47
N GLY A 125 15.88 29.57 19.55
CA GLY A 125 15.45 30.00 20.89
C GLY A 125 14.35 29.14 21.53
N LYS A 126 13.88 28.08 20.85
CA LYS A 126 12.78 27.22 21.28
C LYS A 126 13.33 25.89 21.76
N LYS A 127 13.08 25.57 23.03
CA LYS A 127 13.44 24.28 23.62
C LYS A 127 12.49 23.20 23.07
N PRO A 128 12.98 22.19 22.32
CA PRO A 128 12.12 21.12 21.83
C PRO A 128 11.60 20.31 23.03
N VAL A 129 10.27 20.28 23.20
CA VAL A 129 9.60 19.48 24.23
C VAL A 129 8.94 18.30 23.55
N LEU A 130 9.27 17.09 23.98
CA LEU A 130 8.61 15.88 23.49
C LEU A 130 7.18 15.84 24.05
N LYS A 131 6.18 15.87 23.18
CA LYS A 131 4.76 15.77 23.56
C LYS A 131 4.35 14.35 23.96
N GLY A 132 5.12 13.35 23.55
CA GLY A 132 4.95 11.95 23.94
C GLY A 132 5.72 11.02 23.02
N VAL A 133 6.22 9.91 23.58
CA VAL A 133 6.79 8.80 22.81
C VAL A 133 5.74 7.71 22.79
N LYS A 134 5.16 7.45 21.61
CA LYS A 134 4.23 6.34 21.45
C LYS A 134 4.99 5.18 20.82
N ALA A 135 5.08 4.06 21.54
CA ALA A 135 5.58 2.82 20.96
C ALA A 135 4.74 2.51 19.73
N ALA A 136 5.37 2.57 18.55
CA ALA A 136 4.70 2.23 17.30
C ALA A 136 4.36 0.75 17.37
N LYS A 137 3.09 0.42 17.69
CA LYS A 137 2.59 -0.95 17.53
C LYS A 137 2.88 -1.33 16.07
N PRO A 138 3.55 -2.48 15.80
CA PRO A 138 4.00 -2.81 14.45
C PRO A 138 2.77 -3.04 13.57
N ARG A 139 2.25 -1.97 12.97
CA ARG A 139 1.26 -1.99 11.90
C ARG A 139 2.02 -2.15 10.59
N ARG A 140 2.78 -3.24 10.46
CA ARG A 140 3.31 -3.64 9.17
C ARG A 140 2.14 -4.28 8.41
N SER A 141 1.84 -3.77 7.21
CA SER A 141 0.87 -4.40 6.34
C SER A 141 1.34 -5.82 6.02
N ALA A 142 0.40 -6.73 5.71
CA ALA A 142 0.74 -8.09 5.32
C ALA A 142 1.77 -8.12 4.18
N TRP A 143 1.74 -7.13 3.30
CA TRP A 143 2.69 -6.98 2.20
C TRP A 143 4.11 -6.60 2.66
N SER A 144 4.23 -5.70 3.65
CA SER A 144 5.53 -5.35 4.23
C SER A 144 6.15 -6.52 4.99
N ALA A 145 5.34 -7.34 5.67
CA ALA A 145 5.82 -8.54 6.33
C ALA A 145 6.26 -9.64 5.34
N ALA A 146 5.49 -9.84 4.26
CA ALA A 146 5.81 -10.80 3.20
C ALA A 146 7.13 -10.47 2.50
N GLY A 147 7.34 -9.20 2.13
CA GLY A 147 8.60 -8.76 1.51
C GLY A 147 9.81 -9.05 2.38
N ILE A 148 9.74 -8.81 3.70
CA ILE A 148 10.85 -9.14 4.61
C ILE A 148 11.10 -10.65 4.63
N MET A 149 10.05 -11.45 4.77
CA MET A 149 10.15 -12.92 4.81
C MET A 149 10.69 -13.55 3.50
N ASP A 150 10.47 -12.90 2.36
CA ASP A 150 11.04 -13.32 1.07
C ASP A 150 12.49 -12.85 0.88
N ASN A 151 12.88 -11.73 1.48
CA ASN A 151 14.26 -11.19 1.38
C ASN A 151 15.21 -11.75 2.45
N THR A 152 14.69 -12.28 3.56
CA THR A 152 15.52 -12.78 4.68
C THR A 152 15.48 -14.29 4.83
N ARG A 153 14.91 -15.02 3.87
CA ARG A 153 15.01 -16.49 3.86
C ARG A 153 16.43 -16.91 3.46
N PRO A 154 17.06 -17.84 4.19
CA PRO A 154 18.39 -18.32 3.85
C PRO A 154 18.36 -19.09 2.51
N PHE A 155 19.47 -19.03 1.79
CA PHE A 155 19.69 -19.73 0.52
C PHE A 155 20.00 -21.21 0.73
#